data_AF-A0A9C9WCD5-F1
#
_entry.id   AF-A0A9C9WCD5-F1
#
_cell.length_a   1.000
_cell.length_b   1.000
_cell.length_c   1.000
_cell.angle_alpha   90.00
_cell.angle_beta   90.00
_cell.angle_gamma   90.00
#
_symmetry.space_group_name_H-M   'P 1'
#
loop_
_entity.id
_entity.type
_entity.pdbx_description
1 polymer ?
#
loop_
_entity_poly.entity_id
_entity_poly.type
_entity_poly.pdbx_seq_one_letter_code
_entity_poly.pdbx_strand_id
1 'polypeptide(L)'
;TERVVTVYSQGINQSTSGTDKVNAIINCHLFTGRIGRPGMGPFSFTGQPNAMGGREVGGLANQLAAHMDIAVAEHRALVQRFWNSPAIPAREGLKAVDLFDAIGRGEVKGLWIMGTNPAVSLPDADQVRTALRACDLVVVSDCMARTDTTACADVLLPAAAWGEKDGTVTNSERRISRQRAFLPLPGEARPDWLIICGVARRMGFGKAFDYTCAADIFREHAALSGYGNQGRRDFDISTLSRISDTQYDALEPVQWPVSQAGEGTRRLFGNGRFYTANGRARLVPVTPRPPANPVDAHFPLALNTGRVRDQWHTMTRTGKAARLSEHSPEPYAEIHPDDARRHAIRDGELVRVFSRRGEIIVRAVVSSEQLPGSVFVPMHWNDQFSSHGCVDVVVNPAVDPISGQPELKHTPVRIRRYEPAWHGFILSRRRLDLTGASYWAVARGEACYHYEIAGEQAMDDWMAWSRAMLCTSDEDVNWVEYLDKAGRQYRGVRLVGDRVESCIFIAPSHQLPSRSWLAGLFAKDRLDEQERRGLLLGKAPPGQEDVGHIVCACFSVGVNTLVKAIRDDGLDTVEAIGEALKAGSNCGSCVPELKSLIAANSG
;
A
#
# COMPACT_ATOMS: atom_id res chain seq x y z
N THR A 1 34.25 2.85 11.22
CA THR A 1 34.26 1.59 12.01
C THR A 1 34.41 0.40 11.07
N GLU A 2 34.86 -0.77 11.54
CA GLU A 2 35.01 -1.99 10.71
C GLU A 2 33.65 -2.56 10.29
N ARG A 3 32.70 -2.61 11.23
CA ARG A 3 31.33 -3.09 11.02
C ARG A 3 30.45 -1.95 10.50
N VAL A 4 30.02 -2.07 9.25
CA VAL A 4 29.11 -1.13 8.58
C VAL A 4 28.12 -1.93 7.75
N VAL A 5 26.83 -1.70 7.99
CA VAL A 5 25.73 -2.20 7.16
C VAL A 5 25.05 -1.00 6.52
N THR A 6 24.93 -1.00 5.20
CA THR A 6 24.12 -0.01 4.49
C THR A 6 22.77 -0.64 4.20
N VAL A 7 21.73 -0.19 4.89
CA VAL A 7 20.35 -0.60 4.64
C VAL A 7 19.72 0.37 3.65
N TYR A 8 19.15 -0.16 2.56
CA TYR A 8 18.48 0.66 1.55
C TYR A 8 17.22 -0.02 1.03
N SER A 9 16.35 0.77 0.41
CA SER A 9 15.08 0.29 -0.16
C SER A 9 14.62 1.22 -1.29
N GLN A 10 13.32 1.48 -1.38
CA GLN A 10 12.68 2.17 -2.49
C GLN A 10 13.15 3.61 -2.72
N GLY A 11 13.65 4.31 -1.68
CA GLY A 11 14.25 5.65 -1.83
C GLY A 11 15.49 5.67 -2.74
N ILE A 12 16.14 4.52 -2.91
CA ILE A 12 17.27 4.31 -3.83
C ILE A 12 16.78 3.67 -5.14
N ASN A 13 15.99 2.60 -5.03
CA ASN A 13 15.65 1.74 -6.17
C ASN A 13 14.64 2.39 -7.14
N GLN A 14 13.67 3.17 -6.65
CA GLN A 14 12.59 3.77 -7.45
C GLN A 14 13.03 5.14 -8.00
N SER A 15 13.98 5.09 -8.95
CA SER A 15 14.57 6.25 -9.61
C SER A 15 15.08 5.85 -10.98
N THR A 16 15.12 6.79 -11.93
CA THR A 16 15.68 6.60 -13.28
C THR A 16 17.19 6.30 -13.32
N SER A 17 17.87 6.40 -12.17
CA SER A 17 19.26 5.98 -11.99
C SER A 17 19.42 4.97 -10.85
N GLY A 18 18.38 4.21 -10.53
CA GLY A 18 18.33 3.29 -9.40
C GLY A 18 19.46 2.25 -9.43
N THR A 19 19.75 1.68 -10.61
CA THR A 19 20.81 0.67 -10.75
C THR A 19 22.19 1.22 -10.37
N ASP A 20 22.52 2.43 -10.84
CA ASP A 20 23.79 3.09 -10.52
C ASP A 20 23.88 3.49 -9.05
N LYS A 21 22.78 3.95 -8.45
CA LYS A 21 22.76 4.28 -7.01
C LYS A 21 23.01 3.04 -6.14
N VAL A 22 22.43 1.89 -6.50
CA VAL A 22 22.70 0.62 -5.81
C VAL A 22 24.15 0.16 -6.03
N ASN A 23 24.66 0.26 -7.27
CA ASN A 23 26.05 -0.08 -7.55
C ASN A 23 27.03 0.82 -6.77
N ALA A 24 26.72 2.10 -6.58
CA ALA A 24 27.54 2.99 -5.75
C ALA A 24 27.66 2.47 -4.31
N ILE A 25 26.54 2.04 -3.71
CA ILE A 25 26.52 1.43 -2.38
C ILE A 25 27.36 0.14 -2.37
N ILE A 26 27.14 -0.77 -3.33
CA ILE A 26 27.87 -2.04 -3.43
C ILE A 26 29.37 -1.80 -3.60
N ASN A 27 29.77 -0.89 -4.49
CA ASN A 27 31.16 -0.53 -4.73
C ASN A 27 31.86 -0.04 -3.46
N CYS A 28 31.21 0.79 -2.64
CA CYS A 28 31.75 1.24 -1.35
C CYS A 28 32.04 0.05 -0.41
N HIS A 29 31.14 -0.93 -0.34
CA HIS A 29 31.35 -2.14 0.45
C HIS A 29 32.47 -3.03 -0.10
N LEU A 30 32.52 -3.22 -1.42
CA LEU A 30 33.56 -4.01 -2.08
C LEU A 30 34.95 -3.37 -1.92
N PHE A 31 35.07 -2.07 -2.19
CA PHE A 31 36.31 -1.31 -2.08
C PHE A 31 36.90 -1.36 -0.68
N THR A 32 36.04 -1.33 0.34
CA THR A 32 36.46 -1.35 1.75
C THR A 32 36.56 -2.75 2.35
N GLY A 33 36.32 -3.81 1.56
CA GLY A 33 36.33 -5.20 2.04
C GLY A 33 35.23 -5.53 3.04
N ARG A 34 34.18 -4.71 3.15
CA ARG A 34 33.10 -4.84 4.14
C ARG A 34 31.95 -5.69 3.61
N ILE A 35 32.23 -6.96 3.35
CA ILE A 35 31.27 -7.94 2.83
C ILE A 35 31.48 -9.32 3.47
N GLY A 36 30.40 -10.09 3.62
CA GLY A 36 30.46 -11.50 4.03
C GLY A 36 30.82 -11.79 5.48
N ARG A 37 31.00 -10.76 6.33
CA ARG A 37 31.30 -10.88 7.77
C ARG A 37 30.17 -10.31 8.64
N PRO A 38 30.06 -10.70 9.92
CA PRO A 38 29.04 -10.17 10.82
C PRO A 38 29.07 -8.64 10.92
N GLY A 39 27.92 -8.00 10.76
CA GLY A 39 27.79 -6.53 10.80
C GLY A 39 28.37 -5.82 9.57
N MET A 40 28.52 -6.52 8.44
CA MET A 40 29.04 -5.96 7.20
C MET A 40 28.16 -6.28 5.99
N GLY A 41 27.97 -5.28 5.13
CA GLY A 41 27.47 -5.48 3.78
C GLY A 41 26.32 -4.56 3.40
N PRO A 42 26.02 -4.50 2.09
CA PRO A 42 24.81 -3.87 1.60
C PRO A 42 23.62 -4.77 1.91
N PHE A 43 22.53 -4.22 2.44
CA PHE A 43 21.31 -4.96 2.75
C PHE A 43 20.08 -4.26 2.19
N SER A 44 19.53 -4.82 1.11
CA SER A 44 18.30 -4.31 0.48
C SER A 44 17.07 -4.80 1.25
N PHE A 45 16.34 -3.90 1.90
CA PHE A 45 15.03 -4.21 2.46
C PHE A 45 14.01 -4.39 1.33
N THR A 46 13.58 -5.64 1.13
CA THR A 46 12.43 -5.93 0.28
C THR A 46 11.14 -5.64 1.04
N GLY A 47 10.19 -4.98 0.39
CA GLY A 47 8.96 -4.53 1.04
C GLY A 47 7.95 -5.65 1.25
N GLN A 48 7.62 -6.40 0.18
CA GLN A 48 6.61 -7.45 0.25
C GLN A 48 7.16 -8.73 0.91
N PRO A 49 6.35 -9.46 1.71
CA PRO A 49 6.82 -10.60 2.50
C PRO A 49 7.53 -11.70 1.72
N ASN A 50 7.16 -11.90 0.43
CA ASN A 50 7.72 -12.92 -0.44
C ASN A 50 8.34 -12.35 -1.72
N ALA A 51 8.81 -11.09 -1.69
CA ALA A 51 9.44 -10.46 -2.84
C ALA A 51 10.72 -11.21 -3.29
N MET A 52 11.43 -11.85 -2.36
CA MET A 52 12.58 -12.67 -2.70
C MET A 52 12.14 -14.00 -3.34
N GLY A 53 11.18 -14.70 -2.74
CA GLY A 53 10.65 -15.95 -3.29
C GLY A 53 10.09 -15.81 -4.71
N GLY A 54 9.43 -14.69 -5.01
CA GLY A 54 8.98 -14.39 -6.37
C GLY A 54 10.11 -14.35 -7.41
N ARG A 55 11.30 -13.85 -7.05
CA ARG A 55 12.47 -13.83 -7.93
C ARG A 55 13.13 -15.21 -8.06
N GLU A 56 13.11 -15.99 -6.99
CA GLU A 56 13.63 -17.36 -6.96
C GLU A 56 12.86 -18.25 -7.95
N VAL A 57 11.55 -18.05 -8.08
CA VAL A 57 10.70 -18.83 -8.99
C VAL A 57 10.58 -18.26 -10.41
N GLY A 58 11.33 -17.21 -10.76
CA GLY A 58 11.32 -16.62 -12.11
C GLY A 58 10.18 -15.63 -12.36
N GLY A 59 9.66 -14.97 -11.32
CA GLY A 59 8.60 -13.97 -11.41
C GLY A 59 9.04 -12.60 -11.95
N LEU A 60 10.11 -12.52 -12.74
CA LEU A 60 10.59 -11.30 -13.38
C LEU A 60 10.63 -11.49 -14.90
N ALA A 61 10.29 -10.44 -15.65
CA ALA A 61 10.28 -10.48 -17.12
C ALA A 61 11.65 -10.82 -17.75
N ASN A 62 12.73 -10.57 -17.01
CA ASN A 62 14.12 -10.77 -17.47
C ASN A 62 14.84 -11.95 -16.82
N GLN A 63 14.15 -12.81 -16.06
CA GLN A 63 14.81 -13.87 -15.29
C GLN A 63 14.00 -15.16 -15.33
N LEU A 64 14.67 -16.28 -15.59
CA LEU A 64 14.10 -17.62 -15.46
C LEU A 64 14.12 -18.06 -13.98
N ALA A 65 13.41 -19.14 -13.68
CA ALA A 65 13.42 -19.75 -12.35
C ALA A 65 14.86 -20.13 -11.90
N ALA A 66 15.07 -20.18 -10.58
CA ALA A 66 16.34 -20.47 -9.93
C ALA A 66 17.50 -19.52 -10.32
N HIS A 67 17.20 -18.22 -10.42
CA HIS A 67 18.18 -17.16 -10.72
C HIS A 67 18.92 -17.33 -12.05
N MET A 68 18.30 -18.03 -13.00
CA MET A 68 18.89 -18.24 -14.32
C MET A 68 18.57 -17.06 -15.23
N ASP A 69 19.63 -16.42 -15.75
CA ASP A 69 19.54 -15.33 -16.71
C ASP A 69 18.99 -15.80 -18.07
N ILE A 70 17.89 -15.19 -18.52
CA ILE A 70 17.22 -15.51 -19.79
C ILE A 70 18.05 -15.16 -21.01
N ALA A 71 18.98 -14.21 -20.93
CA ALA A 71 19.87 -13.83 -22.03
C ALA A 71 20.91 -14.94 -22.32
N VAL A 72 21.23 -15.79 -21.34
CA VAL A 72 22.21 -16.87 -21.46
C VAL A 72 21.58 -18.11 -22.09
N ALA A 73 22.09 -18.52 -23.27
CA ALA A 73 21.56 -19.68 -24.00
C ALA A 73 21.63 -21.00 -23.21
N GLU A 74 22.72 -21.21 -22.46
CA GLU A 74 22.89 -22.39 -21.58
C GLU A 74 21.78 -22.46 -20.52
N HIS A 75 21.44 -21.33 -19.89
CA HIS A 75 20.39 -21.24 -18.89
C HIS A 75 19.02 -21.57 -19.47
N ARG A 76 18.69 -21.01 -20.64
CA ARG A 76 17.46 -21.38 -21.36
C ARG A 76 17.40 -22.89 -21.64
N ALA A 77 18.50 -23.45 -22.14
CA ALA A 77 18.57 -24.87 -22.46
C ALA A 77 18.45 -25.76 -21.21
N LEU A 78 18.99 -25.35 -20.05
CA LEU A 78 18.84 -26.06 -18.79
C LEU A 78 17.38 -26.12 -18.34
N VAL A 79 16.71 -24.96 -18.26
CA VAL A 79 15.30 -24.87 -17.84
C VAL A 79 14.39 -25.63 -18.81
N GLN A 80 14.59 -25.44 -20.11
CA GLN A 80 13.78 -26.11 -21.13
C GLN A 80 13.91 -27.64 -21.04
N ARG A 81 15.13 -28.16 -20.86
CA ARG A 81 15.36 -29.60 -20.67
C ARG A 81 14.74 -30.12 -19.37
N PHE A 82 14.90 -29.39 -18.27
CA PHE A 82 14.37 -29.80 -16.98
C PHE A 82 12.84 -29.97 -17.03
N TRP A 83 12.13 -28.99 -17.57
CA TRP A 83 10.66 -29.06 -17.73
C TRP A 83 10.20 -29.89 -18.93
N ASN A 84 11.12 -30.40 -19.75
CA ASN A 84 10.80 -31.02 -21.04
C ASN A 84 9.83 -30.15 -21.87
N SER A 85 10.08 -28.84 -21.88
CA SER A 85 9.18 -27.87 -22.51
C SER A 85 9.39 -27.82 -24.03
N PRO A 86 8.31 -27.81 -24.84
CA PRO A 86 8.44 -27.74 -26.29
C PRO A 86 9.06 -26.42 -26.77
N ALA A 87 8.95 -25.36 -25.97
CA ALA A 87 9.51 -24.04 -26.27
C ALA A 87 10.01 -23.35 -25.00
N ILE A 88 10.91 -22.39 -25.18
CA ILE A 88 11.30 -21.44 -24.13
C ILE A 88 11.51 -20.05 -24.77
N PRO A 89 11.14 -18.95 -24.08
CA PRO A 89 11.34 -17.62 -24.64
C PRO A 89 12.81 -17.33 -24.94
N ALA A 90 13.08 -16.74 -26.11
CA ALA A 90 14.44 -16.42 -26.56
C ALA A 90 14.96 -15.07 -26.03
N ARG A 91 14.07 -14.24 -25.49
CA ARG A 91 14.35 -12.87 -25.01
C ARG A 91 13.49 -12.54 -23.79
N GLU A 92 13.87 -11.48 -23.08
CA GLU A 92 13.10 -10.91 -21.98
C GLU A 92 11.68 -10.52 -22.40
N GLY A 93 10.74 -10.66 -21.47
CA GLY A 93 9.39 -10.10 -21.59
C GLY A 93 9.38 -8.59 -21.33
N LEU A 94 8.19 -8.00 -21.44
CA LEU A 94 7.99 -6.57 -21.12
C LEU A 94 8.02 -6.34 -19.61
N LYS A 95 8.70 -5.27 -19.19
CA LYS A 95 8.68 -4.82 -17.79
C LYS A 95 7.36 -4.09 -17.52
N ALA A 96 7.02 -3.90 -16.25
CA ALA A 96 5.67 -3.47 -15.86
C ALA A 96 5.18 -2.20 -16.58
N VAL A 97 5.97 -1.12 -16.63
CA VAL A 97 5.56 0.12 -17.32
C VAL A 97 5.41 -0.11 -18.83
N ASP A 98 6.42 -0.73 -19.46
CA ASP A 98 6.42 -1.04 -20.91
C ASP A 98 5.26 -1.97 -21.31
N LEU A 99 4.85 -2.87 -20.42
CA LEU A 99 3.74 -3.79 -20.61
C LEU A 99 2.42 -3.03 -20.80
N PHE A 100 2.13 -2.05 -19.96
CA PHE A 100 0.89 -1.26 -20.07
C PHE A 100 0.90 -0.33 -21.29
N ASP A 101 2.07 0.21 -21.65
CA ASP A 101 2.22 0.92 -22.92
C ASP A 101 1.96 0.01 -24.13
N ALA A 102 2.44 -1.24 -24.10
CA ALA A 102 2.22 -2.21 -25.18
C ALA A 102 0.76 -2.67 -25.27
N ILE A 103 0.05 -2.77 -24.14
CA ILE A 103 -1.40 -2.98 -24.12
C ILE A 103 -2.11 -1.81 -24.79
N GLY A 104 -1.75 -0.56 -24.44
CA GLY A 104 -2.32 0.64 -25.06
C GLY A 104 -2.07 0.73 -26.57
N ARG A 105 -0.98 0.13 -27.08
CA ARG A 105 -0.69 0.01 -28.52
C ARG A 105 -1.35 -1.20 -29.19
N GLY A 106 -2.02 -2.08 -28.45
CA GLY A 106 -2.65 -3.30 -28.97
C GLY A 106 -1.67 -4.44 -29.29
N GLU A 107 -0.42 -4.37 -28.82
CA GLU A 107 0.59 -5.42 -29.00
C GLU A 107 0.36 -6.59 -28.04
N VAL A 108 -0.16 -6.31 -26.84
CA VAL A 108 -0.56 -7.30 -25.85
C VAL A 108 -2.08 -7.32 -25.77
N LYS A 109 -2.67 -8.48 -26.06
CA LYS A 109 -4.13 -8.68 -26.15
C LYS A 109 -4.73 -9.43 -24.97
N GLY A 110 -3.90 -10.14 -24.22
CA GLY A 110 -4.32 -10.91 -23.07
C GLY A 110 -3.41 -10.61 -21.88
N LEU A 111 -4.01 -10.27 -20.75
CA LEU A 111 -3.30 -10.02 -19.50
C LEU A 111 -3.93 -10.84 -18.37
N TRP A 112 -3.10 -11.57 -17.62
CA TRP A 112 -3.51 -12.20 -16.36
C TRP A 112 -2.78 -11.57 -15.18
N ILE A 113 -3.53 -10.87 -14.34
CA ILE A 113 -3.07 -10.19 -13.13
C ILE A 113 -3.35 -11.06 -11.92
N MET A 114 -2.36 -11.31 -11.07
CA MET A 114 -2.49 -12.19 -9.90
C MET A 114 -2.05 -11.45 -8.62
N GLY A 115 -3.01 -11.20 -7.71
CA GLY A 115 -2.75 -10.65 -6.38
C GLY A 115 -2.08 -9.27 -6.36
N THR A 116 -2.37 -8.41 -7.34
CA THR A 116 -1.85 -7.04 -7.43
C THR A 116 -2.88 -6.08 -8.03
N ASN A 117 -2.73 -4.79 -7.73
CA ASN A 117 -3.64 -3.72 -8.13
C ASN A 117 -2.91 -2.65 -8.97
N PRO A 118 -2.52 -2.95 -10.23
CA PRO A 118 -1.76 -2.03 -11.08
C PRO A 118 -2.54 -0.77 -11.46
N ALA A 119 -3.88 -0.82 -11.50
CA ALA A 119 -4.73 0.35 -11.73
C ALA A 119 -4.60 1.44 -10.65
N VAL A 120 -3.84 1.18 -9.58
CA VAL A 120 -3.53 2.12 -8.50
C VAL A 120 -2.04 2.23 -8.26
N SER A 121 -1.29 1.12 -8.32
CA SER A 121 0.09 1.06 -7.80
C SER A 121 1.19 1.33 -8.83
N LEU A 122 0.83 1.50 -10.11
CA LEU A 122 1.75 1.87 -11.17
C LEU A 122 1.67 3.36 -11.48
N PRO A 123 2.80 3.99 -11.88
CA PRO A 123 2.79 5.40 -12.27
C PRO A 123 1.92 5.61 -13.51
N ASP A 124 1.39 6.82 -13.67
CA ASP A 124 0.40 7.14 -14.71
C ASP A 124 -0.81 6.20 -14.63
N ALA A 125 -1.39 6.08 -13.42
CA ALA A 125 -2.43 5.11 -13.13
C ALA A 125 -3.67 5.24 -14.05
N ASP A 126 -3.98 6.44 -14.54
CA ASP A 126 -5.06 6.65 -15.51
C ASP A 126 -4.75 6.08 -16.90
N GLN A 127 -3.49 6.17 -17.36
CA GLN A 127 -3.05 5.44 -18.56
C GLN A 127 -3.20 3.94 -18.36
N VAL A 128 -2.83 3.41 -17.19
CA VAL A 128 -2.93 1.98 -16.89
C VAL A 128 -4.39 1.52 -16.89
N ARG A 129 -5.29 2.28 -16.27
CA ARG A 129 -6.74 2.05 -16.30
C ARG A 129 -7.28 2.07 -17.72
N THR A 130 -6.82 3.01 -18.54
CA THR A 130 -7.22 3.11 -19.96
C THR A 130 -6.75 1.90 -20.76
N ALA A 131 -5.50 1.48 -20.57
CA ALA A 131 -4.93 0.31 -21.23
C ALA A 131 -5.68 -0.98 -20.84
N LEU A 132 -5.97 -1.16 -19.55
CA LEU A 132 -6.73 -2.31 -19.06
C LEU A 132 -8.12 -2.40 -19.70
N ARG A 133 -8.86 -1.30 -19.78
CA ARG A 133 -10.20 -1.26 -20.41
C ARG A 133 -10.17 -1.50 -21.93
N ALA A 134 -9.03 -1.25 -22.57
CA ALA A 134 -8.85 -1.44 -24.02
C ALA A 134 -8.28 -2.82 -24.39
N CYS A 135 -7.79 -3.60 -23.41
CA CYS A 135 -7.22 -4.93 -23.64
C CYS A 135 -8.30 -5.94 -24.02
N ASP A 136 -8.06 -6.80 -25.02
CA ASP A 136 -9.07 -7.76 -25.50
C ASP A 136 -9.50 -8.79 -24.42
N LEU A 137 -8.60 -9.11 -23.49
CA LEU A 137 -8.86 -9.99 -22.37
C LEU A 137 -8.03 -9.62 -21.13
N VAL A 138 -8.71 -9.32 -20.02
CA VAL A 138 -8.13 -9.10 -18.70
C VAL A 138 -8.67 -10.15 -17.72
N VAL A 139 -7.78 -11.02 -17.25
CA VAL A 139 -8.07 -11.98 -16.18
C VAL A 139 -7.47 -11.47 -14.88
N VAL A 140 -8.22 -11.48 -13.79
CA VAL A 140 -7.74 -11.11 -12.46
C VAL A 140 -7.97 -12.25 -11.48
N SER A 141 -6.90 -12.72 -10.83
CA SER A 141 -6.95 -13.64 -9.67
C SER A 141 -6.68 -12.84 -8.41
N ASP A 142 -7.69 -12.63 -7.58
CA ASP A 142 -7.56 -11.85 -6.34
C ASP A 142 -8.44 -12.41 -5.22
N CYS A 143 -8.03 -12.17 -3.97
CA CYS A 143 -8.83 -12.51 -2.78
C CYS A 143 -9.83 -11.40 -2.42
N MET A 144 -9.80 -10.28 -3.14
CA MET A 144 -10.71 -9.14 -3.01
C MET A 144 -11.60 -9.03 -4.23
N ALA A 145 -12.91 -9.17 -4.02
CA ALA A 145 -13.89 -9.03 -5.09
C ALA A 145 -13.89 -7.62 -5.72
N ARG A 146 -13.65 -6.57 -4.91
CA ARG A 146 -13.71 -5.17 -5.34
C ARG A 146 -12.37 -4.46 -5.13
N THR A 147 -11.73 -4.11 -6.23
CA THR A 147 -10.55 -3.27 -6.36
C THR A 147 -10.65 -2.50 -7.68
N ASP A 148 -9.84 -1.47 -7.87
CA ASP A 148 -9.77 -0.70 -9.11
C ASP A 148 -9.36 -1.59 -10.31
N THR A 149 -8.47 -2.56 -10.09
CA THR A 149 -8.06 -3.51 -11.13
C THR A 149 -9.14 -4.55 -11.42
N THR A 150 -9.82 -5.08 -10.40
CA THR A 150 -10.91 -6.06 -10.64
C THR A 150 -12.11 -5.42 -11.34
N ALA A 151 -12.30 -4.11 -11.22
CA ALA A 151 -13.28 -3.36 -11.98
C ALA A 151 -12.98 -3.29 -13.50
N CYS A 152 -11.74 -3.61 -13.90
CA CYS A 152 -11.31 -3.68 -15.30
C CYS A 152 -11.21 -5.13 -15.83
N ALA A 153 -11.62 -6.14 -15.06
CA ALA A 153 -11.47 -7.54 -15.43
C ALA A 153 -12.64 -8.05 -16.27
N ASP A 154 -12.34 -8.80 -17.34
CA ASP A 154 -13.33 -9.62 -18.06
C ASP A 154 -13.63 -10.93 -17.32
N VAL A 155 -12.60 -11.48 -16.67
CA VAL A 155 -12.69 -12.72 -15.88
C VAL A 155 -12.11 -12.49 -14.49
N LEU A 156 -12.93 -12.70 -13.46
CA LEU A 156 -12.50 -12.65 -12.06
C LEU A 156 -12.45 -14.06 -11.47
N LEU A 157 -11.29 -14.45 -10.95
CA LEU A 157 -11.04 -15.76 -10.35
C LEU A 157 -10.82 -15.59 -8.84
N PRO A 158 -11.64 -16.22 -7.97
CA PRO A 158 -11.51 -16.07 -6.52
C PRO A 158 -10.27 -16.81 -6.01
N ALA A 159 -9.27 -16.03 -5.58
CA ALA A 159 -8.00 -16.56 -5.07
C ALA A 159 -8.01 -16.65 -3.54
N ALA A 160 -7.32 -17.66 -3.00
CA ALA A 160 -7.16 -17.81 -1.56
C ALA A 160 -6.35 -16.65 -0.94
N ALA A 161 -6.74 -16.20 0.25
CA ALA A 161 -6.01 -15.24 1.05
C ALA A 161 -4.84 -15.89 1.81
N TRP A 162 -4.02 -15.08 2.50
CA TRP A 162 -2.82 -15.54 3.20
C TRP A 162 -3.10 -16.65 4.23
N GLY A 163 -4.12 -16.49 5.08
CA GLY A 163 -4.42 -17.46 6.14
C GLY A 163 -5.01 -18.80 5.66
N GLU A 164 -5.39 -18.85 4.40
CA GLU A 164 -6.01 -20.02 3.75
C GLU A 164 -4.98 -20.79 2.89
N LYS A 165 -3.82 -20.18 2.64
CA LYS A 165 -2.78 -20.69 1.75
C LYS A 165 -1.79 -21.56 2.48
N ASP A 166 -1.40 -22.64 1.81
CA ASP A 166 -0.30 -23.52 2.17
C ASP A 166 0.88 -23.33 1.20
N GLY A 167 2.10 -23.21 1.71
CA GLY A 167 3.29 -23.02 0.90
C GLY A 167 4.55 -22.64 1.68
N THR A 168 5.45 -21.92 1.01
CA THR A 168 6.65 -21.31 1.62
C THR A 168 6.75 -19.84 1.22
N VAL A 169 7.44 -19.06 2.07
CA VAL A 169 7.79 -17.65 1.79
C VAL A 169 9.27 -17.43 2.07
N THR A 170 9.93 -16.62 1.24
CA THR A 170 11.33 -16.23 1.40
C THR A 170 11.45 -14.74 1.70
N ASN A 171 12.03 -14.40 2.85
CA ASN A 171 12.20 -13.02 3.30
C ASN A 171 13.50 -12.35 2.75
N SER A 172 13.72 -11.08 3.11
CA SER A 172 14.88 -10.28 2.65
C SER A 172 16.26 -10.87 3.00
N GLU A 173 16.36 -11.74 4.01
CA GLU A 173 17.63 -12.39 4.38
C GLU A 173 17.80 -13.80 3.78
N ARG A 174 17.00 -14.13 2.74
CA ARG A 174 17.00 -15.43 2.04
C ARG A 174 16.44 -16.58 2.87
N ARG A 175 15.73 -16.30 3.97
CA ARG A 175 15.17 -17.34 4.84
C ARG A 175 13.83 -17.81 4.29
N ILE A 176 13.80 -19.07 3.87
CA ILE A 176 12.61 -19.81 3.49
C ILE A 176 11.92 -20.24 4.78
N SER A 177 10.63 -19.93 4.89
CA SER A 177 9.78 -20.29 6.04
C SER A 177 8.52 -20.98 5.55
N ARG A 178 8.06 -21.99 6.28
CA ARG A 178 6.82 -22.71 5.98
C ARG A 178 5.60 -21.85 6.34
N GLN A 179 4.73 -21.59 5.36
CA GLN A 179 3.44 -20.93 5.55
C GLN A 179 2.34 -21.99 5.59
N ARG A 180 1.68 -22.16 6.74
CA ARG A 180 0.62 -23.15 6.93
C ARG A 180 -0.74 -22.46 6.92
N ALA A 181 -1.72 -23.10 6.29
CA ALA A 181 -3.10 -22.65 6.39
C ALA A 181 -3.60 -22.82 7.83
N PHE A 182 -4.30 -21.80 8.34
CA PHE A 182 -4.99 -21.84 9.63
C PHE A 182 -6.47 -21.47 9.51
N LEU A 183 -6.94 -21.21 8.29
CA LEU A 183 -8.34 -21.04 7.92
C LEU A 183 -8.69 -21.96 6.75
N PRO A 184 -9.93 -22.48 6.69
CA PRO A 184 -10.40 -23.20 5.51
C PRO A 184 -10.56 -22.24 4.31
N LEU A 185 -10.53 -22.78 3.10
CA LEU A 185 -10.83 -22.02 1.88
C LEU A 185 -12.29 -21.54 1.90
N PRO A 186 -12.56 -20.24 1.65
CA PRO A 186 -13.91 -19.71 1.62
C PRO A 186 -14.61 -19.99 0.29
N GLY A 187 -15.81 -20.58 0.35
CA GLY A 187 -16.64 -20.82 -0.83
C GLY A 187 -15.91 -21.59 -1.93
N GLU A 188 -15.84 -21.01 -3.13
CA GLU A 188 -15.17 -21.60 -4.30
C GLU A 188 -13.72 -21.12 -4.48
N ALA A 189 -13.18 -20.34 -3.53
CA ALA A 189 -11.84 -19.80 -3.63
C ALA A 189 -10.79 -20.92 -3.69
N ARG A 190 -9.76 -20.70 -4.52
CA ARG A 190 -8.67 -21.66 -4.71
C ARG A 190 -7.31 -20.99 -4.52
N PRO A 191 -6.30 -21.70 -3.99
CA PRO A 191 -4.91 -21.27 -4.11
C PRO A 191 -4.55 -21.01 -5.58
N ASP A 192 -3.77 -19.96 -5.82
CA ASP A 192 -3.38 -19.53 -7.18
C ASP A 192 -2.78 -20.66 -8.03
N TRP A 193 -1.99 -21.56 -7.43
CA TRP A 193 -1.40 -22.70 -8.14
C TRP A 193 -2.46 -23.67 -8.68
N LEU A 194 -3.56 -23.91 -7.95
CA LEU A 194 -4.67 -24.75 -8.42
C LEU A 194 -5.44 -24.08 -9.57
N ILE A 195 -5.55 -22.75 -9.54
CA ILE A 195 -6.15 -21.97 -10.63
C ILE A 195 -5.30 -22.13 -11.90
N ILE A 196 -3.98 -21.93 -11.80
CA ILE A 196 -3.02 -22.13 -12.91
C ILE A 196 -3.10 -23.56 -13.45
N CYS A 197 -3.03 -24.58 -12.60
CA CYS A 197 -3.14 -25.98 -13.03
C CYS A 197 -4.47 -26.26 -13.74
N GLY A 198 -5.57 -25.66 -13.26
CA GLY A 198 -6.90 -25.79 -13.86
C GLY A 198 -7.00 -25.18 -15.26
N VAL A 199 -6.31 -24.07 -15.51
CA VAL A 199 -6.18 -23.45 -16.85
C VAL A 199 -5.27 -24.30 -17.74
N ALA A 200 -4.08 -24.66 -17.25
CA ALA A 200 -3.12 -25.47 -17.99
C ALA A 200 -3.70 -26.81 -18.45
N ARG A 201 -4.49 -27.48 -17.60
CA ARG A 201 -5.19 -28.72 -17.95
C ARG A 201 -6.18 -28.53 -19.10
N ARG A 202 -6.95 -27.43 -19.11
CA ARG A 202 -7.89 -27.10 -20.20
C ARG A 202 -7.16 -26.76 -21.50
N MET A 203 -5.94 -26.24 -21.41
CA MET A 203 -5.06 -25.98 -22.56
C MET A 203 -4.33 -27.24 -23.07
N GLY A 204 -4.53 -28.42 -22.46
CA GLY A 204 -3.90 -29.67 -22.86
C GLY A 204 -2.57 -29.99 -22.16
N PHE A 205 -2.14 -29.18 -21.20
CA PHE A 205 -0.89 -29.38 -20.44
C PHE A 205 -1.08 -30.13 -19.11
N GLY A 206 -2.19 -30.86 -18.94
CA GLY A 206 -2.58 -31.49 -17.67
C GLY A 206 -1.49 -32.35 -17.03
N LYS A 207 -0.73 -33.12 -17.83
CA LYS A 207 0.37 -33.97 -17.34
C LYS A 207 1.53 -33.18 -16.73
N ALA A 208 1.82 -31.99 -17.26
CA ALA A 208 2.92 -31.15 -16.78
C ALA A 208 2.54 -30.34 -15.52
N PHE A 209 1.25 -30.26 -15.20
CA PHE A 209 0.70 -29.50 -14.07
C PHE A 209 -0.09 -30.41 -13.11
N ASP A 210 0.30 -31.69 -13.01
CA ASP A 210 -0.38 -32.71 -12.20
C ASP A 210 0.07 -32.69 -10.74
N TYR A 211 0.08 -31.50 -10.13
CA TYR A 211 0.44 -31.32 -8.72
C TYR A 211 -0.77 -31.58 -7.83
N THR A 212 -0.54 -32.28 -6.72
CA THR A 212 -1.57 -32.63 -5.74
C THR A 212 -1.52 -31.74 -4.51
N CYS A 213 -0.34 -31.22 -4.16
CA CYS A 213 -0.13 -30.33 -3.03
C CYS A 213 1.02 -29.32 -3.28
N ALA A 214 1.17 -28.34 -2.39
CA ALA A 214 2.24 -27.34 -2.49
C ALA A 214 3.64 -27.96 -2.33
N ALA A 215 3.76 -29.09 -1.63
CA ALA A 215 5.02 -29.81 -1.47
C ALA A 215 5.57 -30.36 -2.81
N ASP A 216 4.68 -30.79 -3.72
CA ASP A 216 5.09 -31.24 -5.06
C ASP A 216 5.81 -30.13 -5.83
N ILE A 217 5.21 -28.92 -5.82
CA ILE A 217 5.76 -27.73 -6.49
C ILE A 217 7.07 -27.30 -5.82
N PHE A 218 7.13 -27.32 -4.49
CA PHE A 218 8.35 -26.99 -3.74
C PHE A 218 9.50 -27.96 -4.08
N ARG A 219 9.23 -29.27 -4.15
CA ARG A 219 10.22 -30.28 -4.52
C ARG A 219 10.73 -30.07 -5.94
N GLU A 220 9.86 -29.76 -6.89
CA GLU A 220 10.25 -29.45 -8.27
C GLU A 220 11.12 -28.18 -8.32
N HIS A 221 10.70 -27.11 -7.66
CA HIS A 221 11.47 -25.87 -7.57
C HIS A 221 12.87 -26.11 -6.97
N ALA A 222 12.93 -26.92 -5.91
CA ALA A 222 14.19 -27.31 -5.29
C ALA A 222 15.05 -28.14 -6.25
N ALA A 223 14.49 -29.10 -6.97
CA ALA A 223 15.22 -29.91 -7.95
C ALA A 223 15.81 -29.04 -9.07
N LEU A 224 15.04 -28.08 -9.60
CA LEU A 224 15.49 -27.16 -10.62
C LEU A 224 16.69 -26.31 -10.15
N SER A 225 16.70 -25.88 -8.89
CA SER A 225 17.78 -25.06 -8.34
C SER A 225 19.17 -25.74 -8.41
N GLY A 226 19.21 -27.08 -8.29
CA GLY A 226 20.44 -27.88 -8.41
C GLY A 226 20.75 -28.34 -9.83
N TYR A 227 19.77 -28.32 -10.74
CA TYR A 227 19.93 -28.86 -12.10
C TYR A 227 20.99 -28.08 -12.89
N GLY A 228 22.12 -28.75 -13.18
CA GLY A 228 23.27 -28.13 -13.84
C GLY A 228 23.87 -26.95 -13.05
N ASN A 229 23.69 -26.90 -11.72
CA ASN A 229 24.26 -25.82 -10.90
C ASN A 229 25.76 -26.04 -10.69
N GLN A 230 26.17 -27.21 -10.18
CA GLN A 230 27.57 -27.57 -9.95
C GLN A 230 28.37 -26.50 -9.16
N GLY A 231 27.68 -25.75 -8.28
CA GLY A 231 28.26 -24.64 -7.50
C GLY A 231 28.54 -23.36 -8.30
N ARG A 232 28.00 -23.23 -9.52
CA ARG A 232 28.19 -22.06 -10.40
C ARG A 232 27.19 -20.94 -10.13
N ARG A 233 26.08 -21.21 -9.43
CA ARG A 233 25.05 -20.25 -9.05
C ARG A 233 24.85 -20.25 -7.53
N ASP A 234 24.35 -19.13 -6.99
CA ASP A 234 24.18 -18.93 -5.55
C ASP A 234 22.96 -19.62 -4.96
N PHE A 235 21.86 -19.63 -5.71
CA PHE A 235 20.62 -20.25 -5.30
C PHE A 235 20.67 -21.76 -5.53
N ASP A 236 20.77 -22.52 -4.44
CA ASP A 236 20.68 -23.98 -4.44
C ASP A 236 19.99 -24.45 -3.16
N ILE A 237 18.84 -25.08 -3.32
CA ILE A 237 18.09 -25.75 -2.26
C ILE A 237 17.80 -27.20 -2.62
N SER A 238 18.54 -27.78 -3.58
CA SER A 238 18.25 -29.09 -4.18
C SER A 238 18.30 -30.26 -3.20
N THR A 239 19.00 -30.12 -2.07
CA THR A 239 18.94 -31.06 -0.94
C THR A 239 17.50 -31.26 -0.44
N LEU A 240 16.63 -30.25 -0.60
CA LEU A 240 15.23 -30.29 -0.17
C LEU A 240 14.28 -30.90 -1.23
N SER A 241 14.78 -31.32 -2.40
CA SER A 241 13.95 -31.84 -3.50
C SER A 241 13.32 -33.22 -3.24
N ARG A 242 13.80 -33.95 -2.23
CA ARG A 242 13.38 -35.33 -1.92
C ARG A 242 12.75 -35.46 -0.54
N ILE A 243 12.41 -34.36 0.10
CA ILE A 243 11.77 -34.40 1.42
C ILE A 243 10.35 -34.97 1.32
N SER A 244 9.96 -35.77 2.31
CA SER A 244 8.58 -36.26 2.44
C SER A 244 7.63 -35.10 2.78
N ASP A 245 6.32 -35.34 2.63
CA ASP A 245 5.31 -34.35 3.03
C ASP A 245 5.41 -34.03 4.53
N THR A 246 5.65 -35.04 5.38
CA THR A 246 5.90 -34.83 6.81
C THR A 246 7.12 -33.93 7.05
N GLN A 247 8.21 -34.10 6.30
CA GLN A 247 9.39 -33.25 6.43
C GLN A 247 9.15 -31.83 5.90
N TYR A 248 8.39 -31.67 4.83
CA TYR A 248 7.96 -30.37 4.33
C TYR A 248 7.07 -29.64 5.34
N ASP A 249 6.15 -30.35 5.98
CA ASP A 249 5.28 -29.81 7.02
C ASP A 249 6.02 -29.46 8.31
N ALA A 250 7.12 -30.16 8.61
CA ALA A 250 8.03 -29.84 9.71
C ALA A 250 9.22 -28.95 9.28
N LEU A 251 9.18 -28.35 8.09
CA LEU A 251 10.31 -27.56 7.58
C LEU A 251 10.59 -26.35 8.49
N GLU A 252 11.73 -26.40 9.17
CA GLU A 252 12.25 -25.31 9.98
C GLU A 252 12.81 -24.19 9.10
N PRO A 253 12.75 -22.92 9.54
CA PRO A 253 13.21 -21.79 8.72
C PRO A 253 14.69 -21.87 8.35
N VAL A 254 15.00 -21.91 7.06
CA VAL A 254 16.36 -22.13 6.54
C VAL A 254 16.77 -21.05 5.54
N GLN A 255 18.02 -20.61 5.58
CA GLN A 255 18.56 -19.65 4.59
C GLN A 255 19.19 -20.40 3.43
N TRP A 256 18.84 -20.03 2.21
CA TRP A 256 19.54 -20.55 1.03
C TRP A 256 20.90 -19.82 0.82
N PRO A 257 21.88 -20.47 0.18
CA PRO A 257 21.88 -21.88 -0.25
C PRO A 257 21.87 -22.88 0.92
N VAL A 258 21.30 -24.06 0.67
CA VAL A 258 21.25 -25.18 1.62
C VAL A 258 22.32 -26.20 1.26
N SER A 259 23.18 -26.52 2.22
CA SER A 259 24.28 -27.47 2.03
C SER A 259 23.77 -28.91 1.88
N GLN A 260 24.66 -29.83 1.48
CA GLN A 260 24.35 -31.27 1.43
C GLN A 260 24.02 -31.86 2.80
N ALA A 261 24.52 -31.24 3.89
CA ALA A 261 24.18 -31.62 5.26
C ALA A 261 22.79 -31.10 5.71
N GLY A 262 22.07 -30.38 4.84
CA GLY A 262 20.77 -29.77 5.17
C GLY A 262 20.88 -28.45 5.92
N GLU A 263 22.09 -27.94 6.18
CA GLU A 263 22.29 -26.67 6.89
C GLU A 263 22.21 -25.48 5.94
N GLY A 264 21.49 -24.44 6.35
CA GLY A 264 21.37 -23.18 5.61
C GLY A 264 22.59 -22.27 5.71
N THR A 265 22.83 -21.47 4.66
CA THR A 265 23.99 -20.57 4.57
C THR A 265 23.68 -19.19 5.14
N ARG A 266 24.15 -18.94 6.37
CA ARG A 266 23.93 -17.67 7.09
C ARG A 266 24.46 -16.45 6.36
N ARG A 267 25.63 -16.55 5.70
CA ARG A 267 26.29 -15.43 5.01
C ARG A 267 26.93 -15.89 3.71
N LEU A 268 26.75 -15.09 2.67
CA LEU A 268 27.41 -15.26 1.39
C LEU A 268 28.73 -14.48 1.34
N PHE A 269 29.64 -14.90 0.46
CA PHE A 269 30.87 -14.17 0.09
C PHE A 269 31.91 -13.98 1.20
N GLY A 270 31.78 -14.65 2.36
CA GLY A 270 32.75 -14.56 3.46
C GLY A 270 34.15 -15.12 3.13
N ASN A 271 34.25 -15.92 2.07
CA ASN A 271 35.50 -16.47 1.54
C ASN A 271 36.09 -15.63 0.38
N GLY A 272 35.50 -14.48 0.07
CA GLY A 272 35.93 -13.61 -1.04
C GLY A 272 35.65 -14.17 -2.44
N ARG A 273 34.86 -15.24 -2.58
CA ARG A 273 34.47 -15.82 -3.86
C ARG A 273 33.06 -15.36 -4.25
N PHE A 274 32.90 -14.97 -5.50
CA PHE A 274 31.65 -14.44 -6.07
C PHE A 274 31.20 -15.29 -7.26
N TYR A 275 29.91 -15.21 -7.61
CA TYR A 275 29.34 -15.92 -8.75
C TYR A 275 29.55 -15.18 -10.08
N THR A 276 30.77 -14.70 -10.30
CA THR A 276 31.24 -14.14 -11.56
C THR A 276 32.14 -15.15 -12.27
N ALA A 277 32.35 -15.00 -13.57
CA ALA A 277 33.12 -15.96 -14.38
C ALA A 277 34.54 -16.25 -13.86
N ASN A 278 35.18 -15.29 -13.19
CA ASN A 278 36.53 -15.45 -12.60
C ASN A 278 36.52 -15.57 -11.06
N GLY A 279 35.35 -15.66 -10.44
CA GLY A 279 35.20 -15.78 -8.99
C GLY A 279 35.44 -14.50 -8.19
N ARG A 280 35.74 -13.36 -8.83
CA ARG A 280 36.05 -12.08 -8.17
C ARG A 280 34.87 -11.12 -8.20
N ALA A 281 34.77 -10.24 -7.21
CA ALA A 281 33.83 -9.13 -7.25
C ALA A 281 34.12 -8.20 -8.44
N ARG A 282 33.11 -7.48 -8.92
CA ARG A 282 33.24 -6.47 -9.97
C ARG A 282 32.86 -5.11 -9.40
N LEU A 283 33.77 -4.14 -9.51
CA LEU A 283 33.44 -2.73 -9.30
C LEU A 283 32.84 -2.20 -10.61
N VAL A 284 31.61 -1.70 -10.54
CA VAL A 284 30.89 -1.17 -11.71
C VAL A 284 31.04 0.35 -11.72
N PRO A 285 31.60 0.99 -12.76
CA PRO A 285 31.63 2.44 -12.83
C PRO A 285 30.20 3.00 -12.86
N VAL A 286 29.93 4.00 -12.04
CA VAL A 286 28.59 4.62 -11.90
C VAL A 286 28.67 6.08 -12.29
N THR A 287 27.64 6.59 -12.98
CA THR A 287 27.55 8.00 -13.36
C THR A 287 26.34 8.62 -12.67
N PRO A 288 26.53 9.55 -11.71
CA PRO A 288 25.42 10.26 -11.09
C PRO A 288 24.59 10.99 -12.14
N ARG A 289 23.27 10.81 -12.10
CA ARG A 289 22.31 11.50 -12.97
C ARG A 289 21.23 12.19 -12.14
N PRO A 290 20.81 13.41 -12.52
CA PRO A 290 19.63 14.03 -11.91
C PRO A 290 18.36 13.22 -12.25
N PRO A 291 17.23 13.50 -11.57
CA PRO A 291 15.93 12.97 -11.97
C PRO A 291 15.65 13.19 -13.46
N ALA A 292 14.91 12.29 -14.09
CA ALA A 292 14.64 12.37 -15.52
C ALA A 292 13.79 13.60 -15.87
N ASN A 293 12.89 13.98 -14.96
CA ASN A 293 12.04 15.16 -15.09
C ASN A 293 12.35 16.12 -13.93
N PRO A 294 13.17 17.17 -14.14
CA PRO A 294 13.44 18.16 -13.10
C PRO A 294 12.26 19.10 -12.85
N VAL A 295 12.25 19.75 -11.69
CA VAL A 295 11.31 20.86 -11.39
C VAL A 295 11.60 22.07 -12.28
N ASP A 296 10.57 22.88 -12.53
CA ASP A 296 10.66 24.10 -13.33
C ASP A 296 9.69 25.18 -12.84
N ALA A 297 9.62 26.31 -13.55
CA ALA A 297 8.75 27.42 -13.17
C ALA A 297 7.24 27.10 -13.17
N HIS A 298 6.79 26.12 -13.97
CA HIS A 298 5.40 25.69 -14.02
C HIS A 298 5.08 24.64 -12.94
N PHE A 299 6.05 23.77 -12.65
CA PHE A 299 5.98 22.71 -11.63
C PHE A 299 7.16 22.81 -10.66
N PRO A 300 7.11 23.76 -9.70
CA PRO A 300 8.27 24.15 -8.90
C PRO A 300 8.56 23.23 -7.72
N LEU A 301 7.68 22.26 -7.43
CA LEU A 301 7.80 21.37 -6.26
C LEU A 301 8.12 19.94 -6.70
N ALA A 302 8.92 19.24 -5.93
CA ALA A 302 9.22 17.82 -6.13
C ALA A 302 8.28 16.94 -5.27
N LEU A 303 7.39 16.19 -5.91
CA LEU A 303 6.57 15.18 -5.25
C LEU A 303 7.39 13.91 -4.97
N ASN A 304 7.29 13.43 -3.74
CA ASN A 304 7.79 12.14 -3.29
C ASN A 304 6.63 11.31 -2.76
N THR A 305 6.48 10.06 -3.22
CA THR A 305 5.46 9.15 -2.69
C THR A 305 6.04 8.13 -1.72
N GLY A 306 5.28 7.80 -0.68
CA GLY A 306 5.67 6.78 0.29
C GLY A 306 4.50 6.08 0.94
N ARG A 307 4.69 5.71 2.21
CA ARG A 307 3.76 4.87 2.95
C ARG A 307 3.54 5.43 4.35
N VAL A 308 2.34 5.25 4.87
CA VAL A 308 2.02 5.37 6.29
C VAL A 308 2.09 3.99 6.93
N ARG A 309 2.37 3.96 8.24
CA ARG A 309 2.55 2.71 8.99
C ARG A 309 1.32 1.81 8.94
N ASP A 310 0.13 2.40 9.12
CA ASP A 310 -1.10 1.65 9.39
C ASP A 310 -1.75 1.07 8.13
N GLN A 311 -1.31 1.48 6.95
CA GLN A 311 -1.87 1.05 5.69
C GLN A 311 -0.85 0.28 4.87
N TRP A 312 -1.30 -0.77 4.18
CA TRP A 312 -0.45 -1.61 3.35
C TRP A 312 -0.82 -1.46 1.88
N HIS A 313 0.12 -0.94 1.08
CA HIS A 313 -0.07 -0.67 -0.36
C HIS A 313 -1.43 -0.01 -0.63
N THR A 314 -2.23 -0.54 -1.54
CA THR A 314 -3.47 0.09 -2.01
C THR A 314 -4.66 -0.20 -1.09
N MET A 315 -4.45 -0.40 0.22
CA MET A 315 -5.49 -0.54 1.26
C MET A 315 -6.56 -1.63 1.06
N THR A 316 -6.43 -2.52 0.07
CA THR A 316 -7.47 -3.52 -0.26
C THR A 316 -7.77 -4.47 0.91
N ARG A 317 -6.79 -4.67 1.79
CA ARG A 317 -6.90 -5.41 3.05
C ARG A 317 -6.98 -4.50 4.27
N THR A 318 -5.99 -3.62 4.46
CA THR A 318 -5.85 -2.81 5.68
C THR A 318 -6.96 -1.78 5.85
N GLY A 319 -7.50 -1.23 4.75
CA GLY A 319 -8.63 -0.30 4.79
C GLY A 319 -9.95 -0.91 5.26
N LYS A 320 -10.03 -2.25 5.42
CA LYS A 320 -11.17 -2.93 6.03
C LYS A 320 -11.10 -2.95 7.56
N ALA A 321 -9.92 -2.73 8.14
CA ALA A 321 -9.74 -2.74 9.60
C ALA A 321 -9.95 -1.33 10.16
N ALA A 322 -10.88 -1.22 11.10
CA ALA A 322 -11.23 0.07 11.71
C ALA A 322 -10.02 0.75 12.35
N ARG A 323 -9.35 0.03 13.26
CA ARG A 323 -8.16 0.49 13.98
C ARG A 323 -7.02 0.99 13.09
N LEU A 324 -6.88 0.42 11.89
CA LEU A 324 -5.83 0.84 10.95
C LEU A 324 -6.19 2.13 10.19
N SER A 325 -7.47 2.49 10.15
CA SER A 325 -7.96 3.67 9.42
C SER A 325 -8.06 4.92 10.30
N GLU A 326 -8.04 4.76 11.64
CA GLU A 326 -8.27 5.86 12.60
C GLU A 326 -7.25 6.99 12.52
N HIS A 327 -5.95 6.67 12.34
CA HIS A 327 -4.87 7.65 12.37
C HIS A 327 -4.79 8.50 11.08
N SER A 328 -5.18 7.94 9.93
CA SER A 328 -5.16 8.67 8.67
C SER A 328 -6.42 8.29 7.87
N PRO A 329 -7.56 8.95 8.15
CA PRO A 329 -8.82 8.62 7.50
C PRO A 329 -8.90 9.11 6.05
N GLU A 330 -8.06 10.06 5.67
CA GLU A 330 -8.09 10.75 4.37
C GLU A 330 -6.69 10.83 3.73
N PRO A 331 -6.62 10.86 2.39
CA PRO A 331 -5.36 11.12 1.72
C PRO A 331 -4.87 12.53 2.02
N TYR A 332 -3.55 12.69 2.18
CA TYR A 332 -2.96 13.97 2.52
C TYR A 332 -1.67 14.28 1.74
N ALA A 333 -1.34 15.56 1.69
CA ALA A 333 -0.07 16.10 1.22
C ALA A 333 0.65 16.81 2.38
N GLU A 334 1.83 16.31 2.74
CA GLU A 334 2.75 17.01 3.64
C GLU A 334 3.50 18.11 2.89
N ILE A 335 3.40 19.33 3.41
CA ILE A 335 3.91 20.56 2.79
C ILE A 335 4.69 21.36 3.83
N HIS A 336 5.87 21.87 3.46
CA HIS A 336 6.66 22.74 4.34
C HIS A 336 5.92 24.08 4.59
N PRO A 337 6.00 24.67 5.81
CA PRO A 337 5.32 25.94 6.14
C PRO A 337 5.61 27.10 5.19
N ASP A 338 6.84 27.22 4.67
CA ASP A 338 7.17 28.28 3.70
C ASP A 338 6.43 28.10 2.37
N ASP A 339 6.32 26.87 1.88
CA ASP A 339 5.64 26.59 0.62
C ASP A 339 4.12 26.70 0.80
N ALA A 340 3.58 26.25 1.93
CA ALA A 340 2.19 26.48 2.29
C ALA A 340 1.85 27.98 2.29
N ARG A 341 2.69 28.83 2.89
CA ARG A 341 2.53 30.29 2.86
C ARG A 341 2.60 30.86 1.45
N ARG A 342 3.60 30.46 0.64
CA ARG A 342 3.75 30.91 -0.75
C ARG A 342 2.53 30.58 -1.62
N HIS A 343 1.88 29.45 -1.33
CA HIS A 343 0.71 28.98 -2.06
C HIS A 343 -0.64 29.30 -1.38
N ALA A 344 -0.62 30.09 -0.29
CA ALA A 344 -1.79 30.46 0.51
C ALA A 344 -2.64 29.25 0.98
N ILE A 345 -1.96 28.16 1.35
CA ILE A 345 -2.57 26.93 1.87
C ILE A 345 -2.47 26.94 3.39
N ARG A 346 -3.57 26.62 4.06
CA ARG A 346 -3.60 26.40 5.52
C ARG A 346 -3.62 24.92 5.84
N ASP A 347 -3.15 24.59 7.03
CA ASP A 347 -3.23 23.24 7.56
C ASP A 347 -4.68 22.75 7.62
N GLY A 348 -4.89 21.48 7.27
CA GLY A 348 -6.20 20.85 7.26
C GLY A 348 -7.12 21.25 6.10
N GLU A 349 -6.78 22.22 5.26
CA GLU A 349 -7.57 22.53 4.05
C GLU A 349 -7.37 21.46 2.96
N LEU A 350 -8.27 21.41 1.99
CA LEU A 350 -8.05 20.58 0.80
C LEU A 350 -7.12 21.32 -0.17
N VAL A 351 -6.25 20.56 -0.84
CA VAL A 351 -5.28 21.04 -1.82
C VAL A 351 -5.36 20.17 -3.07
N ARG A 352 -5.32 20.81 -4.24
CA ARG A 352 -5.08 20.13 -5.51
C ARG A 352 -3.58 20.02 -5.75
N VAL A 353 -3.12 18.82 -6.06
CA VAL A 353 -1.74 18.55 -6.51
C VAL A 353 -1.80 18.16 -7.98
N PHE A 354 -1.09 18.91 -8.83
CA PHE A 354 -1.13 18.74 -10.29
C PHE A 354 0.26 18.37 -10.80
N SER A 355 0.32 17.48 -11.79
CA SER A 355 1.49 17.28 -12.62
C SER A 355 1.14 17.51 -14.09
N ARG A 356 2.04 17.14 -15.00
CA ARG A 356 1.76 17.10 -16.44
C ARG A 356 0.76 16.01 -16.85
N ARG A 357 0.47 15.05 -15.94
CA ARG A 357 -0.28 13.83 -16.21
C ARG A 357 -1.74 13.94 -15.77
N GLY A 358 -1.95 14.51 -14.58
CA GLY A 358 -3.28 14.62 -13.98
C GLY A 358 -3.26 15.44 -12.71
N GLU A 359 -4.28 15.25 -11.90
CA GLU A 359 -4.44 15.92 -10.61
C GLU A 359 -5.06 14.99 -9.56
N ILE A 360 -4.77 15.30 -8.29
CA ILE A 360 -5.39 14.69 -7.11
C ILE A 360 -5.87 15.79 -6.17
N ILE A 361 -6.86 15.45 -5.33
CA ILE A 361 -7.35 16.32 -4.25
C ILE A 361 -7.12 15.60 -2.94
N VAL A 362 -6.35 16.22 -2.05
CA VAL A 362 -5.93 15.63 -0.77
C VAL A 362 -5.95 16.69 0.32
N ARG A 363 -5.91 16.28 1.60
CA ARG A 363 -5.82 17.21 2.73
C ARG A 363 -4.39 17.74 2.90
N ALA A 364 -4.22 19.02 3.14
CA ALA A 364 -2.92 19.60 3.45
C ALA A 364 -2.54 19.30 4.91
N VAL A 365 -1.31 18.83 5.11
CA VAL A 365 -0.66 18.70 6.41
C VAL A 365 0.59 19.58 6.39
N VAL A 366 0.57 20.68 7.13
CA VAL A 366 1.69 21.63 7.16
C VAL A 366 2.69 21.20 8.22
N SER A 367 3.90 20.81 7.79
CA SER A 367 4.91 20.23 8.68
C SER A 367 6.31 20.75 8.37
N SER A 368 7.03 21.21 9.39
CA SER A 368 8.43 21.63 9.28
C SER A 368 9.40 20.47 9.08
N GLU A 369 8.96 19.22 9.26
CA GLU A 369 9.75 18.03 8.95
C GLU A 369 9.90 17.83 7.43
N GLN A 370 9.04 18.47 6.64
CA GLN A 370 9.11 18.37 5.19
C GLN A 370 10.18 19.30 4.61
N LEU A 371 10.93 18.84 3.62
CA LEU A 371 11.94 19.67 2.95
C LEU A 371 11.28 20.80 2.13
N PRO A 372 11.73 22.06 2.23
CA PRO A 372 11.26 23.13 1.34
C PRO A 372 11.44 22.77 -0.14
N GLY A 373 10.45 23.11 -0.96
CA GLY A 373 10.40 22.75 -2.38
C GLY A 373 9.96 21.29 -2.63
N SER A 374 9.52 20.57 -1.61
CA SER A 374 9.09 19.17 -1.71
C SER A 374 7.69 18.94 -1.14
N VAL A 375 6.97 18.00 -1.73
CA VAL A 375 5.63 17.57 -1.29
C VAL A 375 5.66 16.05 -1.10
N PHE A 376 5.04 15.55 -0.02
CA PHE A 376 4.94 14.12 0.22
C PHE A 376 3.48 13.69 0.25
N VAL A 377 3.16 12.62 -0.47
CA VAL A 377 1.80 12.05 -0.51
C VAL A 377 1.90 10.52 -0.38
N PRO A 378 1.24 9.88 0.59
CA PRO A 378 1.24 8.42 0.67
C PRO A 378 0.42 7.77 -0.45
N MET A 379 0.89 6.62 -0.95
CA MET A 379 0.32 5.94 -2.14
C MET A 379 -0.97 5.14 -1.90
N HIS A 380 -1.59 5.26 -0.72
CA HIS A 380 -2.48 4.23 -0.21
C HIS A 380 -3.90 4.28 -0.78
N TRP A 381 -4.43 5.48 -0.97
CA TRP A 381 -5.81 5.69 -1.34
C TRP A 381 -6.06 5.36 -2.82
N ASN A 382 -7.26 4.86 -3.08
CA ASN A 382 -7.75 4.42 -4.38
C ASN A 382 -9.26 4.70 -4.49
N ASP A 383 -9.88 4.30 -5.60
CA ASP A 383 -11.29 4.63 -5.88
C ASP A 383 -12.29 3.89 -4.96
N GLN A 384 -11.83 2.94 -4.12
CA GLN A 384 -12.65 2.34 -3.06
C GLN A 384 -12.64 3.17 -1.76
N PHE A 385 -11.69 4.10 -1.60
CA PHE A 385 -11.48 4.85 -0.36
C PHE A 385 -11.42 6.38 -0.55
N SER A 386 -11.28 6.87 -1.79
CA SER A 386 -11.33 8.29 -2.10
C SER A 386 -11.67 8.54 -3.56
N SER A 387 -12.37 9.64 -3.81
CA SER A 387 -12.66 10.16 -5.15
C SER A 387 -11.42 10.53 -5.98
N HIS A 388 -10.39 11.10 -5.34
CA HIS A 388 -9.23 11.70 -6.00
C HIS A 388 -7.92 11.38 -5.28
N GLY A 389 -7.89 10.33 -4.44
CA GLY A 389 -6.76 10.02 -3.56
C GLY A 389 -5.64 9.20 -4.21
N CYS A 390 -5.81 8.73 -5.45
CA CYS A 390 -4.82 7.91 -6.13
C CYS A 390 -3.64 8.75 -6.62
N VAL A 391 -2.60 8.88 -5.79
CA VAL A 391 -1.42 9.71 -6.11
C VAL A 391 -0.69 9.27 -7.38
N ASP A 392 -0.69 7.99 -7.71
CA ASP A 392 0.08 7.49 -8.84
C ASP A 392 -0.50 7.96 -10.20
N VAL A 393 -1.69 8.59 -10.23
CA VAL A 393 -2.21 9.39 -11.35
C VAL A 393 -1.28 10.55 -11.72
N VAL A 394 -0.70 11.23 -10.72
CA VAL A 394 0.18 12.37 -10.98
C VAL A 394 1.63 11.97 -11.18
N VAL A 395 2.03 10.74 -10.83
CA VAL A 395 3.42 10.28 -10.87
C VAL A 395 3.90 10.03 -12.30
N ASN A 396 5.11 10.48 -12.61
CA ASN A 396 5.69 10.28 -13.93
C ASN A 396 6.18 8.82 -14.14
N PRO A 397 5.98 8.23 -15.33
CA PRO A 397 6.35 6.85 -15.61
C PRO A 397 7.81 6.69 -16.06
N ALA A 398 8.70 7.65 -15.81
CA ALA A 398 10.10 7.52 -16.23
C ALA A 398 10.77 6.37 -15.44
N VAL A 399 11.54 5.53 -16.13
CA VAL A 399 12.15 4.32 -15.56
C VAL A 399 13.67 4.33 -15.62
N ASP A 400 14.29 3.56 -14.74
CA ASP A 400 15.70 3.18 -14.87
C ASP A 400 15.90 2.29 -16.11
N PRO A 401 16.85 2.59 -17.01
CA PRO A 401 16.98 1.89 -18.29
C PRO A 401 17.41 0.42 -18.13
N ILE A 402 18.05 0.06 -17.01
CA ILE A 402 18.52 -1.32 -16.78
C ILE A 402 17.44 -2.13 -16.05
N SER A 403 16.99 -1.66 -14.90
CA SER A 403 16.05 -2.39 -14.04
C SER A 403 14.58 -2.22 -14.42
N GLY A 404 14.23 -1.14 -15.14
CA GLY A 404 12.84 -0.74 -15.41
C GLY A 404 12.09 -0.24 -14.18
N GLN A 405 12.77 0.06 -13.07
CA GLN A 405 12.14 0.63 -11.89
C GLN A 405 11.66 2.07 -12.16
N PRO A 406 10.41 2.42 -11.85
CA PRO A 406 9.89 3.77 -12.07
C PRO A 406 10.39 4.78 -11.03
N GLU A 407 10.49 6.05 -11.43
CA GLU A 407 10.92 7.18 -10.60
C GLU A 407 9.80 7.71 -9.67
N LEU A 408 9.31 6.85 -8.78
CA LEU A 408 8.21 7.20 -7.87
C LEU A 408 8.60 8.23 -6.79
N LYS A 409 9.89 8.48 -6.59
CA LYS A 409 10.41 9.37 -5.52
C LYS A 409 10.66 10.80 -5.99
N HIS A 410 10.38 11.10 -7.26
CA HIS A 410 10.51 12.44 -7.80
C HIS A 410 9.52 12.66 -8.95
N THR A 411 8.54 13.53 -8.77
CA THR A 411 7.72 14.05 -9.86
C THR A 411 7.55 15.55 -9.72
N PRO A 412 7.83 16.36 -10.76
CA PRO A 412 7.53 17.79 -10.73
C PRO A 412 6.02 18.02 -10.61
N VAL A 413 5.63 18.75 -9.58
CA VAL A 413 4.24 19.11 -9.30
C VAL A 413 4.08 20.59 -8.99
N ARG A 414 2.83 21.03 -9.04
CA ARG A 414 2.36 22.30 -8.51
C ARG A 414 1.22 22.01 -7.55
N ILE A 415 1.08 22.83 -6.51
CA ILE A 415 -0.04 22.76 -5.57
C ILE A 415 -0.87 24.03 -5.64
N ARG A 416 -2.18 23.91 -5.42
CA ARG A 416 -3.10 25.04 -5.22
C ARG A 416 -4.16 24.68 -4.20
N ARG A 417 -4.58 25.66 -3.41
CA ARG A 417 -5.73 25.53 -2.52
C ARG A 417 -6.95 25.04 -3.31
N TYR A 418 -7.69 24.10 -2.74
CA TYR A 418 -8.99 23.67 -3.23
C TYR A 418 -10.07 24.42 -2.48
N GLU A 419 -10.97 25.10 -3.20
CA GLU A 419 -11.98 26.00 -2.62
C GLU A 419 -13.39 25.45 -2.85
N PRO A 420 -13.84 24.48 -2.06
CA PRO A 420 -15.20 23.97 -2.19
C PRO A 420 -16.21 25.00 -1.67
N ALA A 421 -17.41 25.01 -2.25
CA ALA A 421 -18.52 25.85 -1.80
C ALA A 421 -19.10 25.40 -0.45
N TRP A 422 -18.85 24.15 -0.06
CA TRP A 422 -19.29 23.54 1.19
C TRP A 422 -18.43 22.33 1.55
N HIS A 423 -18.43 22.01 2.84
CA HIS A 423 -17.79 20.84 3.43
C HIS A 423 -18.82 20.05 4.23
N GLY A 424 -18.57 18.77 4.43
CA GLY A 424 -19.38 17.96 5.29
C GLY A 424 -18.75 16.63 5.65
N PHE A 425 -19.47 15.85 6.45
CA PHE A 425 -19.16 14.45 6.68
C PHE A 425 -20.44 13.63 6.80
N ILE A 426 -20.30 12.33 6.56
CA ILE A 426 -21.37 11.34 6.72
C ILE A 426 -20.85 10.22 7.60
N LEU A 427 -21.65 9.80 8.58
CA LEU A 427 -21.44 8.53 9.28
C LEU A 427 -22.54 7.57 8.84
N SER A 428 -22.20 6.33 8.49
CA SER A 428 -23.20 5.33 8.07
C SER A 428 -22.80 3.91 8.44
N ARG A 429 -23.75 3.10 8.91
CA ARG A 429 -23.50 1.68 9.18
C ARG A 429 -23.19 0.88 7.91
N ARG A 430 -23.65 1.37 6.75
CA ARG A 430 -23.48 0.73 5.43
C ARG A 430 -22.48 1.51 4.56
N ARG A 431 -21.95 0.82 3.55
CA ARG A 431 -21.24 1.50 2.45
C ARG A 431 -22.25 2.32 1.65
N LEU A 432 -21.86 3.53 1.28
CA LEU A 432 -22.64 4.44 0.47
C LEU A 432 -21.98 4.58 -0.90
N ASP A 433 -22.81 4.74 -1.93
CA ASP A 433 -22.37 5.20 -3.23
C ASP A 433 -22.59 6.73 -3.28
N LEU A 434 -21.49 7.47 -3.22
CA LEU A 434 -21.55 8.93 -3.10
C LEU A 434 -21.65 9.56 -4.48
N THR A 435 -22.79 10.18 -4.75
CA THR A 435 -23.02 11.00 -5.94
C THR A 435 -23.26 12.46 -5.55
N GLY A 436 -22.85 13.41 -6.40
CA GLY A 436 -23.07 14.85 -6.16
C GLY A 436 -22.05 15.56 -5.27
N ALA A 437 -21.14 14.84 -4.60
CA ALA A 437 -19.97 15.42 -3.95
C ALA A 437 -18.77 15.44 -4.92
N SER A 438 -18.08 16.58 -5.03
CA SER A 438 -16.88 16.71 -5.87
C SER A 438 -15.65 16.07 -5.22
N TYR A 439 -15.60 16.02 -3.90
CA TYR A 439 -14.59 15.31 -3.12
C TYR A 439 -15.27 14.41 -2.12
N TRP A 440 -14.76 13.19 -2.00
CA TRP A 440 -15.01 12.31 -0.88
C TRP A 440 -13.80 11.44 -0.53
N ALA A 441 -13.72 11.06 0.74
CA ALA A 441 -12.82 10.04 1.27
C ALA A 441 -13.57 9.24 2.35
N VAL A 442 -13.33 7.93 2.42
CA VAL A 442 -13.99 7.03 3.37
C VAL A 442 -12.99 6.20 4.18
N ALA A 443 -13.21 6.17 5.48
CA ALA A 443 -12.52 5.31 6.43
C ALA A 443 -13.50 4.33 7.09
N ARG A 444 -13.00 3.14 7.45
CA ARG A 444 -13.76 2.21 8.30
C ARG A 444 -13.57 2.64 9.76
N GLY A 445 -14.66 2.90 10.48
CA GLY A 445 -14.68 2.96 11.95
C GLY A 445 -15.20 1.64 12.55
N GLU A 446 -15.19 1.52 13.88
CA GLU A 446 -15.62 0.29 14.55
C GLU A 446 -17.10 -0.02 14.26
N ALA A 447 -17.98 0.96 14.45
CA ALA A 447 -19.43 0.79 14.33
C ALA A 447 -20.00 1.27 12.97
N CYS A 448 -19.31 2.19 12.28
CA CYS A 448 -19.79 2.82 11.06
C CYS A 448 -18.63 3.20 10.11
N TYR A 449 -18.97 3.51 8.86
CA TYR A 449 -18.09 4.16 7.89
C TYR A 449 -18.14 5.67 8.09
N HIS A 450 -16.97 6.30 7.98
CA HIS A 450 -16.80 7.74 8.11
C HIS A 450 -16.44 8.30 6.74
N TYR A 451 -17.27 9.17 6.20
CA TYR A 451 -17.02 9.86 4.94
C TYR A 451 -16.75 11.33 5.23
N GLU A 452 -15.66 11.85 4.70
CA GLU A 452 -15.44 13.29 4.56
C GLU A 452 -15.82 13.68 3.14
N ILE A 453 -16.58 14.77 2.99
CA ILE A 453 -17.16 15.20 1.71
C ILE A 453 -16.99 16.71 1.50
N ALA A 454 -16.89 17.12 0.24
CA ALA A 454 -16.96 18.52 -0.15
C ALA A 454 -17.48 18.64 -1.59
N GLY A 455 -17.99 19.82 -1.95
CA GLY A 455 -18.44 20.07 -3.32
C GLY A 455 -18.14 21.48 -3.80
N GLU A 456 -17.84 21.59 -5.08
CA GLU A 456 -17.50 22.86 -5.74
C GLU A 456 -18.74 23.70 -6.05
N GLN A 457 -19.85 23.02 -6.33
CA GLN A 457 -21.12 23.66 -6.65
C GLN A 457 -21.94 23.83 -5.38
N ALA A 458 -22.58 25.00 -5.24
CA ALA A 458 -23.62 25.16 -4.25
C ALA A 458 -24.74 24.15 -4.55
N MET A 459 -25.22 23.44 -3.54
CA MET A 459 -26.36 22.54 -3.69
C MET A 459 -27.64 23.31 -3.46
N ASP A 460 -28.60 23.13 -4.36
CA ASP A 460 -29.90 23.80 -4.30
C ASP A 460 -30.79 23.21 -3.20
N ASP A 461 -30.75 21.89 -3.02
CA ASP A 461 -31.57 21.18 -2.04
C ASP A 461 -30.80 20.07 -1.30
N TRP A 462 -30.23 20.44 -0.15
CA TRP A 462 -29.56 19.51 0.76
C TRP A 462 -30.47 18.41 1.29
N MET A 463 -31.76 18.71 1.50
CA MET A 463 -32.70 17.78 2.09
C MET A 463 -33.03 16.66 1.10
N ALA A 464 -33.37 17.04 -0.13
CA ALA A 464 -33.66 16.08 -1.20
C ALA A 464 -32.45 15.19 -1.49
N TRP A 465 -31.26 15.77 -1.66
CA TRP A 465 -30.03 15.03 -1.91
C TRP A 465 -29.70 14.04 -0.78
N SER A 466 -29.77 14.49 0.47
CA SER A 466 -29.45 13.65 1.62
C SER A 466 -30.44 12.50 1.81
N ARG A 467 -31.74 12.77 1.64
CA ARG A 467 -32.78 11.73 1.71
C ARG A 467 -32.65 10.73 0.56
N ALA A 468 -32.39 11.19 -0.66
CA ALA A 468 -32.19 10.32 -1.82
C ALA A 468 -30.99 9.38 -1.63
N MET A 469 -29.95 9.80 -0.92
CA MET A 469 -28.78 8.96 -0.62
C MET A 469 -28.99 8.03 0.58
N LEU A 470 -29.57 8.55 1.67
CA LEU A 470 -29.59 7.85 2.95
C LEU A 470 -30.87 7.04 3.20
N CYS A 471 -31.99 7.36 2.57
CA CYS A 471 -33.32 6.77 2.83
C CYS A 471 -33.81 5.80 1.74
N THR A 472 -32.92 5.16 0.98
CA THR A 472 -33.27 4.44 -0.26
C THR A 472 -34.07 3.14 -0.10
N SER A 473 -34.16 2.49 1.07
CA SER A 473 -34.53 1.06 1.07
C SER A 473 -35.14 0.40 2.32
N ASP A 474 -35.72 1.10 3.30
CA ASP A 474 -36.40 0.42 4.44
C ASP A 474 -37.80 1.00 4.72
N GLU A 475 -38.73 0.13 5.15
CA GLU A 475 -39.92 0.51 5.92
C GLU A 475 -39.48 0.83 7.37
N ASP A 476 -40.14 1.76 8.08
CA ASP A 476 -39.74 2.31 9.39
C ASP A 476 -38.56 3.30 9.44
N VAL A 477 -38.39 4.11 8.39
CA VAL A 477 -37.43 5.23 8.40
C VAL A 477 -37.97 6.42 9.20
N ASN A 478 -37.29 6.76 10.30
CA ASN A 478 -37.48 8.03 10.99
C ASN A 478 -36.35 9.00 10.61
N TRP A 479 -36.65 9.93 9.71
CA TRP A 479 -35.73 10.97 9.27
C TRP A 479 -35.93 12.25 10.08
N VAL A 480 -34.86 12.73 10.69
CA VAL A 480 -34.86 14.00 11.42
C VAL A 480 -33.80 14.91 10.85
N GLU A 481 -34.13 16.17 10.61
CA GLU A 481 -33.22 17.12 9.97
C GLU A 481 -33.35 18.54 10.50
N TYR A 482 -32.32 19.33 10.22
CA TYR A 482 -32.23 20.74 10.56
C TYR A 482 -31.51 21.47 9.43
N LEU A 483 -32.11 22.57 8.96
CA LEU A 483 -31.53 23.46 7.96
C LEU A 483 -31.51 24.89 8.48
N ASP A 484 -30.32 25.44 8.69
CA ASP A 484 -30.11 26.87 8.86
C ASP A 484 -29.81 27.50 7.50
N LYS A 485 -30.82 28.14 6.91
CA LYS A 485 -30.70 28.82 5.61
C LYS A 485 -29.74 30.02 5.64
N ALA A 486 -29.66 30.74 6.76
CA ALA A 486 -28.82 31.93 6.89
C ALA A 486 -27.34 31.53 7.03
N GLY A 487 -27.05 30.57 7.91
CA GLY A 487 -25.71 30.02 8.11
C GLY A 487 -25.28 28.98 7.06
N ARG A 488 -26.19 28.58 6.15
CA ARG A 488 -26.02 27.51 5.15
C ARG A 488 -25.56 26.19 5.76
N GLN A 489 -26.06 25.87 6.96
CA GLN A 489 -25.75 24.62 7.64
C GLN A 489 -26.89 23.64 7.50
N TYR A 490 -26.57 22.39 7.18
CA TYR A 490 -27.55 21.32 7.05
C TYR A 490 -27.13 20.11 7.87
N ARG A 491 -28.11 19.45 8.48
CA ARG A 491 -27.92 18.23 9.26
C ARG A 491 -29.09 17.30 9.00
N GLY A 492 -28.80 16.05 8.71
CA GLY A 492 -29.81 15.01 8.49
C GLY A 492 -29.42 13.75 9.24
N VAL A 493 -30.40 13.08 9.82
CA VAL A 493 -30.21 11.86 10.59
C VAL A 493 -31.26 10.86 10.19
N ARG A 494 -30.81 9.67 9.84
CA ARG A 494 -31.64 8.49 9.66
C ARG A 494 -31.60 7.60 10.89
N LEU A 495 -32.77 7.41 11.49
CA LEU A 495 -33.01 6.44 12.54
C LEU A 495 -33.82 5.26 11.97
N VAL A 496 -33.44 4.04 12.38
CA VAL A 496 -34.25 2.84 12.18
C VAL A 496 -34.68 2.38 13.56
N GLY A 497 -35.96 2.55 13.87
CA GLY A 497 -36.46 2.55 15.26
C GLY A 497 -35.78 3.66 16.08
N ASP A 498 -35.11 3.27 17.17
CA ASP A 498 -34.40 4.19 18.08
C ASP A 498 -32.88 4.24 17.87
N ARG A 499 -32.40 3.59 16.81
CA ARG A 499 -30.98 3.40 16.52
C ARG A 499 -30.54 4.31 15.38
N VAL A 500 -29.41 5.00 15.55
CA VAL A 500 -28.78 5.74 14.44
C VAL A 500 -28.29 4.77 13.39
N GLU A 501 -28.71 4.96 12.15
CA GLU A 501 -28.21 4.20 11.00
C GLU A 501 -27.26 5.03 10.15
N SER A 502 -27.59 6.31 9.92
CA SER A 502 -26.70 7.25 9.24
C SER A 502 -26.99 8.70 9.63
N CYS A 503 -26.00 9.56 9.50
CA CYS A 503 -26.14 11.00 9.67
C CYS A 503 -25.22 11.76 8.71
N ILE A 504 -25.63 12.97 8.35
CA ILE A 504 -24.90 13.88 7.48
C ILE A 504 -24.88 15.28 8.09
N PHE A 505 -23.73 15.95 8.01
CA PHE A 505 -23.54 17.32 8.47
C PHE A 505 -22.81 18.10 7.39
N ILE A 506 -23.33 19.28 7.05
CA ILE A 506 -22.81 20.13 5.97
C ILE A 506 -22.75 21.57 6.45
N ALA A 507 -21.68 22.27 6.09
CA ALA A 507 -21.49 23.69 6.40
C ALA A 507 -20.61 24.36 5.33
N PRO A 508 -20.67 25.69 5.18
CA PRO A 508 -19.76 26.43 4.29
C PRO A 508 -18.31 26.51 4.83
N SER A 509 -18.06 26.05 6.05
CA SER A 509 -16.74 26.06 6.70
C SER A 509 -16.44 24.74 7.41
N HIS A 510 -15.23 24.59 7.92
CA HIS A 510 -14.80 23.42 8.71
C HIS A 510 -15.40 23.36 10.13
N GLN A 511 -16.23 24.34 10.53
CA GLN A 511 -16.94 24.30 11.81
C GLN A 511 -18.07 23.27 11.78
N LEU A 512 -17.69 22.01 11.98
CA LEU A 512 -18.55 20.84 11.94
C LEU A 512 -18.44 20.07 13.27
N PRO A 513 -19.47 19.31 13.69
CA PRO A 513 -19.43 18.55 14.94
C PRO A 513 -18.29 17.52 15.03
N SER A 514 -17.97 17.12 16.28
CA SER A 514 -16.98 16.08 16.57
C SER A 514 -17.38 14.75 15.95
N ARG A 515 -16.51 14.19 15.11
CA ARG A 515 -16.70 12.85 14.49
C ARG A 515 -16.63 11.76 15.55
N SER A 516 -15.71 11.87 16.50
CA SER A 516 -15.46 10.85 17.52
C SER A 516 -16.68 10.66 18.43
N TRP A 517 -17.25 11.76 18.94
CA TRP A 517 -18.47 11.70 19.75
C TRP A 517 -19.64 11.10 18.96
N LEU A 518 -19.89 11.59 17.75
CA LEU A 518 -20.99 11.09 16.92
C LEU A 518 -20.83 9.62 16.55
N ALA A 519 -19.61 9.17 16.24
CA ALA A 519 -19.33 7.76 15.97
C ALA A 519 -19.61 6.87 17.20
N GLY A 520 -19.37 7.38 18.42
CA GLY A 520 -19.72 6.71 19.68
C GLY A 520 -21.22 6.39 19.78
N LEU A 521 -22.09 7.22 19.22
CA LEU A 521 -23.54 6.98 19.19
C LEU A 521 -23.91 5.77 18.30
N PHE A 522 -23.08 5.41 17.31
CA PHE A 522 -23.31 4.23 16.46
C PHE A 522 -22.95 2.93 17.18
N ALA A 523 -22.20 2.97 18.29
CA ALA A 523 -21.98 1.78 19.12
C ALA A 523 -23.24 1.38 19.92
N LYS A 524 -24.21 2.29 20.06
CA LYS A 524 -25.43 2.05 20.84
C LYS A 524 -26.54 1.43 20.00
N ASP A 525 -27.37 0.62 20.66
CA ASP A 525 -28.58 0.03 20.06
C ASP A 525 -29.78 0.98 20.11
N ARG A 526 -29.84 1.86 21.12
CA ARG A 526 -30.89 2.88 21.26
C ARG A 526 -30.29 4.18 21.79
N LEU A 527 -30.75 5.30 21.25
CA LEU A 527 -30.43 6.63 21.79
C LEU A 527 -31.40 7.05 22.89
N ASP A 528 -30.87 7.67 23.93
CA ASP A 528 -31.69 8.39 24.90
C ASP A 528 -32.15 9.76 24.37
N GLU A 529 -33.03 10.44 25.12
CA GLU A 529 -33.61 11.71 24.69
C GLU A 529 -32.59 12.85 24.62
N GLN A 530 -31.58 12.87 25.51
CA GLN A 530 -30.54 13.89 25.51
C GLN A 530 -29.62 13.72 24.30
N GLU A 531 -29.28 12.49 23.96
CA GLU A 531 -28.47 12.14 22.79
C GLU A 531 -29.18 12.47 21.48
N ARG A 532 -30.48 12.19 21.39
CA ARG A 532 -31.29 12.60 20.24
C ARG A 532 -31.27 14.11 20.04
N ARG A 533 -31.45 14.87 21.13
CA ARG A 533 -31.38 16.33 21.08
C ARG A 533 -29.98 16.80 20.69
N GLY A 534 -28.93 16.22 21.29
CA GLY A 534 -27.54 16.52 20.99
C GLY A 534 -27.19 16.28 19.53
N LEU A 535 -27.67 15.17 18.95
CA LEU A 535 -27.44 14.79 17.56
C LEU A 535 -27.99 15.85 16.58
N LEU A 536 -29.18 16.39 16.85
CA LEU A 536 -29.77 17.49 16.06
C LEU A 536 -29.02 18.82 16.27
N LEU A 537 -28.66 19.10 17.53
CA LEU A 537 -27.87 20.27 17.90
C LEU A 537 -26.42 20.19 17.44
N GLY A 538 -25.96 19.02 16.95
CA GLY A 538 -24.58 18.78 16.53
C GLY A 538 -23.59 18.99 17.67
N LYS A 539 -24.01 18.73 18.91
CA LYS A 539 -23.21 18.96 20.13
C LYS A 539 -23.43 17.83 21.13
N ALA A 540 -22.35 17.39 21.76
CA ALA A 540 -22.40 16.43 22.85
C ALA A 540 -23.24 16.97 24.01
N PRO A 541 -24.11 16.15 24.62
CA PRO A 541 -24.80 16.51 25.86
C PRO A 541 -23.79 16.85 26.97
N PRO A 542 -24.11 17.78 27.88
CA PRO A 542 -23.27 18.07 29.04
C PRO A 542 -22.96 16.79 29.85
N GLY A 543 -21.68 16.53 30.10
CA GLY A 543 -21.22 15.37 30.89
C GLY A 543 -20.75 14.15 30.08
N GLN A 544 -20.86 14.16 28.74
CA GLN A 544 -20.17 13.17 27.89
C GLN A 544 -18.76 13.67 27.51
N GLU A 545 -17.74 12.83 27.69
CA GLU A 545 -16.37 13.15 27.30
C GLU A 545 -16.20 13.08 25.77
N ASP A 546 -15.78 14.19 25.16
CA ASP A 546 -15.27 14.22 23.78
C ASP A 546 -13.76 14.07 23.81
N VAL A 547 -13.26 12.88 23.52
CA VAL A 547 -11.82 12.60 23.48
C VAL A 547 -11.12 13.25 22.28
N GLY A 548 -11.87 13.81 21.33
CA GLY A 548 -11.34 14.42 20.11
C GLY A 548 -10.82 13.38 19.10
N HIS A 549 -10.04 13.81 18.11
CA HIS A 549 -9.45 12.88 17.14
C HIS A 549 -8.39 11.99 17.81
N ILE A 550 -8.25 10.76 17.31
CA ILE A 550 -7.28 9.80 17.83
C ILE A 550 -5.87 10.19 17.38
N VAL A 551 -5.00 10.45 18.36
CA VAL A 551 -3.58 10.74 18.16
C VAL A 551 -2.76 9.45 18.26
N CYS A 552 -3.08 8.58 19.23
CA CYS A 552 -2.39 7.30 19.42
C CYS A 552 -3.31 6.10 19.10
N ALA A 553 -3.25 5.59 17.87
CA ALA A 553 -4.04 4.41 17.45
C ALA A 553 -3.64 3.08 18.16
N CYS A 554 -2.43 3.00 18.72
CA CYS A 554 -2.02 1.80 19.46
C CYS A 554 -2.85 1.58 20.73
N PHE A 555 -3.27 2.66 21.40
CA PHE A 555 -4.00 2.61 22.66
C PHE A 555 -5.29 3.44 22.62
N SER A 556 -5.70 3.87 21.41
CA SER A 556 -6.90 4.67 21.13
C SER A 556 -7.01 5.92 22.03
N VAL A 557 -5.91 6.66 22.16
CA VAL A 557 -5.85 7.91 22.97
C VAL A 557 -6.12 9.12 22.07
N GLY A 558 -7.10 9.95 22.46
CA GLY A 558 -7.52 11.14 21.72
C GLY A 558 -6.84 12.45 22.17
N VAL A 559 -6.87 13.46 21.30
CA VAL A 559 -6.23 14.76 21.52
C VAL A 559 -6.73 15.49 22.76
N ASN A 560 -8.02 15.44 23.07
CA ASN A 560 -8.56 16.18 24.21
C ASN A 560 -8.15 15.52 25.53
N THR A 561 -8.05 14.19 25.56
CA THR A 561 -7.48 13.44 26.68
C THR A 561 -6.02 13.84 26.91
N LEU A 562 -5.24 13.96 25.83
CA LEU A 562 -3.85 14.38 25.89
C LEU A 562 -3.70 15.82 26.38
N VAL A 563 -4.46 16.77 25.81
CA VAL A 563 -4.43 18.18 26.22
C VAL A 563 -4.85 18.34 27.67
N LYS A 564 -5.88 17.61 28.12
CA LYS A 564 -6.29 17.59 29.52
C LYS A 564 -5.16 17.09 30.42
N ALA A 565 -4.52 15.96 30.09
CA ALA A 565 -3.41 15.44 30.88
C ALA A 565 -2.17 16.37 30.86
N ILE A 566 -1.89 17.04 29.75
CA ILE A 566 -0.79 18.03 29.67
C ILE A 566 -1.08 19.23 30.59
N ARG A 567 -2.31 19.75 30.57
CA ARG A 567 -2.69 20.98 31.31
C ARG A 567 -2.99 20.72 32.78
N ASP A 568 -3.78 19.69 33.07
CA ASP A 568 -4.32 19.43 34.41
C ASP A 568 -3.33 18.61 35.25
N ASP A 569 -2.67 17.62 34.63
CA ASP A 569 -1.73 16.71 35.32
C ASP A 569 -0.25 17.10 35.12
N GLY A 570 0.04 18.13 34.32
CA GLY A 570 1.39 18.67 34.11
C GLY A 570 2.33 17.75 33.33
N LEU A 571 1.81 16.88 32.46
CA LEU A 571 2.63 15.94 31.68
C LEU A 571 3.35 16.66 30.52
N ASP A 572 4.56 17.15 30.75
CA ASP A 572 5.35 18.00 29.84
C ASP A 572 6.36 17.25 28.95
N THR A 573 6.42 15.92 29.06
CA THR A 573 7.30 15.06 28.25
C THR A 573 6.54 13.91 27.61
N VAL A 574 7.06 13.40 26.49
CA VAL A 574 6.47 12.24 25.80
C VAL A 574 6.54 11.01 26.69
N GLU A 575 7.61 10.88 27.48
CA GLU A 575 7.82 9.81 28.46
C GLU A 575 6.74 9.85 29.55
N ALA A 576 6.46 11.02 30.15
CA ALA A 576 5.41 11.17 31.17
C ALA A 576 4.01 10.85 30.61
N ILE A 577 3.69 11.32 29.41
CA ILE A 577 2.46 10.94 28.70
C ILE A 577 2.41 9.43 28.45
N GLY A 578 3.55 8.82 28.10
CA GLY A 578 3.68 7.39 27.86
C GLY A 578 3.47 6.54 29.12
N GLU A 579 3.90 7.01 30.29
CA GLU A 579 3.67 6.33 31.56
C GLU A 579 2.20 6.42 31.99
N ALA A 580 1.58 7.59 31.87
CA ALA A 580 0.20 7.82 32.30
C ALA A 580 -0.84 7.23 31.34
N LEU A 581 -0.67 7.43 30.04
CA LEU A 581 -1.67 7.16 29.01
C LEU A 581 -1.23 6.09 27.99
N LYS A 582 0.00 5.57 28.09
CA LYS A 582 0.63 4.65 27.11
C LYS A 582 0.83 5.26 25.72
N ALA A 583 0.39 6.49 25.48
CA ALA A 583 0.61 7.18 24.21
C ALA A 583 2.11 7.41 23.97
N GLY A 584 2.60 7.01 22.80
CA GLY A 584 4.02 7.14 22.42
C GLY A 584 4.92 5.97 22.84
N SER A 585 4.48 5.06 23.73
CA SER A 585 5.36 4.04 24.33
C SER A 585 5.51 2.74 23.56
N ASN A 586 4.67 2.47 22.55
CA ASN A 586 4.70 1.21 21.79
C ASN A 586 5.39 1.36 20.43
N CYS A 587 4.81 2.17 19.55
CA CYS A 587 5.18 2.25 18.14
C CYS A 587 5.92 3.54 17.73
N GLY A 588 5.88 4.57 18.58
CA GLY A 588 6.45 5.90 18.29
C GLY A 588 5.72 6.77 17.26
N SER A 589 4.70 6.31 16.52
CA SER A 589 4.12 7.09 15.41
C SER A 589 3.50 8.43 15.81
N CYS A 590 2.88 8.49 17.00
CA CYS A 590 2.22 9.69 17.50
C CYS A 590 3.20 10.67 18.15
N VAL A 591 4.47 10.30 18.33
CA VAL A 591 5.47 11.11 19.05
C VAL A 591 5.65 12.52 18.45
N PRO A 592 5.70 12.72 17.12
CA PRO A 592 5.79 14.07 16.57
C PRO A 592 4.58 14.95 16.92
N GLU A 593 3.37 14.41 16.85
CA GLU A 593 2.14 15.12 17.24
C GLU A 593 2.11 15.39 18.74
N LEU A 594 2.50 14.41 19.58
CA LEU A 594 2.62 14.58 21.03
C LEU A 594 3.57 15.73 21.38
N LYS A 595 4.75 15.81 20.74
CA LYS A 595 5.70 16.91 20.95
C LYS A 595 5.09 18.27 20.57
N SER A 596 4.32 18.31 19.49
CA SER A 596 3.63 19.53 19.06
C SER A 596 2.54 19.95 20.05
N LEU A 597 1.76 18.99 20.57
CA LEU A 597 0.73 19.23 21.58
C LEU A 597 1.33 19.71 22.90
N ILE A 598 2.44 19.12 23.35
CA ILE A 598 3.21 19.57 24.51
C ILE A 598 3.66 21.02 24.30
N ALA A 599 4.37 21.30 23.19
CA ALA A 599 4.87 22.64 22.90
C ALA A 599 3.76 23.72 22.84
N ALA A 600 2.54 23.34 22.44
CA ALA A 600 1.41 24.25 22.35
C ALA A 600 0.60 24.41 23.66
N ASN A 601 0.76 23.51 24.63
CA ASN A 601 -0.11 23.45 25.82
C ASN A 601 0.62 23.39 27.16
N SER A 602 1.93 23.17 27.17
CA SER A 602 2.77 23.33 28.36
C SER A 602 2.92 24.81 28.67
N GLY A 603 2.56 25.19 29.90
CA GLY A 603 2.64 26.56 30.43
C GLY A 603 4.04 26.96 30.88
#